data_AF-A0A9D4FWW9-F1
#
_entry.id   AF-A0A9D4FWW9-F1
#
_cell.length_a   1.000
_cell.length_b   1.000
_cell.length_c   1.000
_cell.angle_alpha   90.00
_cell.angle_beta   90.00
_cell.angle_gamma   90.00
#
_symmetry.space_group_name_H-M   'P 1'
#
loop_
_entity.id
_entity.type
_entity.pdbx_description
1 polymer ?
#
loop_
_entity_poly.entity_id
_entity_poly.type
_entity_poly.pdbx_seq_one_letter_code
_entity_poly.pdbx_strand_id
1 'polypeptide(L)'
;MPEFVPMIWSMHSNNVSRWIHIPSNSKYVLGFNEPDVHDQANMTPQEAAAYWPLIEQAAGGIPLVAPAPAAQNFHWLDQFLHLCHNCRIDYLAAHAYSCNADEIMAYLQKLYNRYHKQIWLTEFGCPYMADEDSQLRLMQALLPMLEAANYVFRYSWFMARVKDDAVGGFVRTSMSLLFRDSPTLTRLGHFYNEFQPGHGSVPVG
;
A
#
# COMPACT_ATOMS: atom_id res chain seq x y z
N MET A 1 17.57 -5.84 11.26
CA MET A 1 16.89 -6.33 10.04
C MET A 1 15.61 -5.53 9.88
N PRO A 2 15.22 -5.13 8.66
CA PRO A 2 13.93 -4.50 8.43
C PRO A 2 12.80 -5.45 8.87
N GLU A 3 11.69 -4.87 9.33
CA GLU A 3 10.51 -5.64 9.72
C GLU A 3 9.84 -6.25 8.48
N PHE A 4 9.43 -7.52 8.57
CA PHE A 4 8.59 -8.16 7.57
C PHE A 4 7.12 -8.06 8.00
N VAL A 5 6.25 -7.65 7.08
CA VAL A 5 4.80 -7.59 7.30
C VAL A 5 4.13 -8.57 6.32
N PRO A 6 3.59 -9.70 6.80
CA PRO A 6 2.86 -10.62 5.94
C PRO A 6 1.56 -10.01 5.40
N MET A 7 1.17 -10.42 4.20
CA MET A 7 -0.10 -10.08 3.58
C MET A 7 -0.89 -11.34 3.31
N ILE A 8 -2.17 -11.35 3.66
CA ILE A 8 -3.13 -12.34 3.17
C ILE A 8 -3.72 -11.78 1.88
N TRP A 9 -3.06 -12.06 0.76
CA TRP A 9 -3.35 -11.42 -0.52
C TRP A 9 -4.78 -11.70 -1.03
N SER A 10 -5.24 -12.96 -0.96
CA SER A 10 -6.61 -13.41 -1.29
C SER A 10 -6.95 -14.71 -0.54
N MET A 11 -8.24 -15.06 -0.52
CA MET A 11 -8.75 -16.34 -0.03
C MET A 11 -9.11 -17.33 -1.15
N HIS A 12 -9.07 -16.91 -2.41
CA HIS A 12 -9.40 -17.74 -3.57
C HIS A 12 -8.28 -18.70 -3.96
N SER A 13 -7.94 -19.59 -3.03
CA SER A 13 -7.01 -20.69 -3.24
C SER A 13 -7.67 -22.04 -2.94
N ASN A 14 -7.18 -23.10 -3.57
CA ASN A 14 -7.67 -24.46 -3.35
C ASN A 14 -7.38 -25.01 -1.93
N ASN A 15 -6.73 -24.24 -1.03
CA ASN A 15 -6.43 -24.69 0.33
C ASN A 15 -6.30 -23.50 1.32
N VAL A 16 -7.44 -22.90 1.69
CA VAL A 16 -7.54 -21.72 2.57
C VAL A 16 -6.64 -21.78 3.82
N SER A 17 -6.54 -22.93 4.50
CA SER A 17 -5.74 -23.06 5.73
C SER A 17 -4.22 -23.04 5.50
N ARG A 18 -3.74 -23.37 4.30
CA ARG A 18 -2.32 -23.24 3.94
C ARG A 18 -1.91 -21.79 3.64
N TRP A 19 -2.86 -20.93 3.27
CA TRP A 19 -2.55 -19.58 2.79
C TRP A 19 -2.59 -18.51 3.88
N ILE A 20 -3.25 -18.78 5.00
CA ILE A 20 -3.12 -17.93 6.20
C ILE A 20 -1.87 -18.35 6.98
N HIS A 21 -0.70 -18.04 6.42
CA HIS A 21 0.58 -18.22 7.09
C HIS A 21 1.09 -16.87 7.61
N ILE A 22 1.00 -16.68 8.93
CA ILE A 22 1.51 -15.50 9.62
C ILE A 22 2.74 -15.95 10.42
N PRO A 23 3.96 -15.52 10.05
CA PRO A 23 5.17 -15.83 10.82
C PRO A 23 5.03 -15.36 12.26
N SER A 24 5.52 -16.16 13.21
CA SER A 24 5.34 -15.90 14.65
C SER A 24 5.96 -14.59 15.16
N ASN A 25 6.90 -14.01 14.42
CA ASN A 25 7.53 -12.72 14.72
C ASN A 25 6.86 -11.53 14.02
N SER A 26 5.73 -11.73 13.33
CA SER A 26 4.98 -10.65 12.69
C SER A 26 4.36 -9.73 13.74
N LYS A 27 4.42 -8.42 13.51
CA LYS A 27 3.77 -7.42 14.37
C LYS A 27 2.51 -6.80 13.76
N TYR A 28 2.30 -7.02 12.47
CA TYR A 28 1.17 -6.52 11.69
C TYR A 28 0.83 -7.56 10.62
N VAL A 29 -0.40 -7.52 10.11
CA VAL A 29 -0.81 -8.31 8.93
C VAL A 29 -1.60 -7.41 7.99
N LEU A 30 -1.23 -7.42 6.71
CA LEU A 30 -1.99 -6.77 5.65
C LEU A 30 -3.13 -7.69 5.18
N GLY A 31 -4.33 -7.13 5.02
CA GLY A 31 -5.48 -7.80 4.43
C GLY A 31 -5.38 -7.94 2.91
N PHE A 32 -6.52 -8.20 2.27
CA PHE A 32 -6.60 -8.53 0.84
C PHE A 32 -6.12 -7.40 -0.06
N ASN A 33 -5.44 -7.78 -1.15
CA ASN A 33 -4.90 -6.87 -2.15
C ASN A 33 -5.87 -6.65 -3.30
N GLU A 34 -6.33 -5.42 -3.50
CA GLU A 34 -7.23 -5.03 -4.59
C GLU A 34 -8.39 -6.02 -4.79
N PRO A 35 -9.16 -6.33 -3.73
CA PRO A 35 -10.25 -7.32 -3.81
C PRO A 35 -11.32 -6.95 -4.84
N ASP A 36 -11.48 -5.67 -5.18
CA ASP A 36 -12.41 -5.18 -6.18
C ASP A 36 -11.92 -5.32 -7.64
N VAL A 37 -10.71 -5.85 -7.87
CA VAL A 37 -10.14 -6.05 -9.20
C VAL A 37 -10.11 -7.54 -9.56
N HIS A 38 -10.65 -7.87 -10.74
CA HIS A 38 -10.81 -9.24 -11.23
C HIS A 38 -9.49 -10.04 -11.32
N ASP A 39 -8.41 -9.39 -11.75
CA ASP A 39 -7.11 -10.02 -11.92
C ASP A 39 -6.23 -9.96 -10.65
N GLN A 40 -6.80 -9.44 -9.55
CA GLN A 40 -6.16 -9.36 -8.23
C GLN A 40 -6.87 -10.33 -7.27
N ALA A 41 -7.15 -9.93 -6.03
CA ALA A 41 -7.78 -10.86 -5.09
C ALA A 41 -9.21 -11.27 -5.52
N ASN A 42 -9.91 -10.41 -6.27
CA ASN A 42 -11.22 -10.67 -6.88
C ASN A 42 -12.25 -11.22 -5.89
N MET A 43 -12.55 -10.45 -4.86
CA MET A 43 -13.46 -10.79 -3.77
C MET A 43 -14.51 -9.70 -3.58
N THR A 44 -15.76 -10.11 -3.45
CA THR A 44 -16.82 -9.19 -3.01
C THR A 44 -16.61 -8.75 -1.56
N PRO A 45 -17.20 -7.61 -1.13
CA PRO A 45 -17.18 -7.21 0.28
C PRO A 45 -17.75 -8.29 1.22
N GLN A 46 -18.77 -9.04 0.77
CA GLN A 46 -19.42 -10.13 1.48
C GLN A 46 -18.46 -11.30 1.70
N GLU A 47 -17.74 -11.73 0.66
CA GLU A 47 -16.75 -12.80 0.78
C GLU A 47 -15.60 -12.38 1.67
N ALA A 48 -15.06 -11.17 1.48
CA ALA A 48 -13.98 -10.65 2.31
C ALA A 48 -14.37 -10.59 3.79
N ALA A 49 -15.58 -10.09 4.11
CA ALA A 49 -16.08 -10.05 5.48
C ALA A 49 -16.33 -11.45 6.06
N ALA A 50 -16.81 -12.41 5.26
CA ALA A 50 -17.03 -13.79 5.70
C ALA A 50 -15.72 -14.51 6.06
N TYR A 51 -14.63 -14.20 5.37
CA TYR A 51 -13.32 -14.79 5.64
C TYR A 51 -12.51 -14.07 6.73
N TRP A 52 -12.81 -12.80 7.02
CA TRP A 52 -12.05 -11.98 7.96
C TRP A 52 -11.86 -12.62 9.36
N PRO A 53 -12.85 -13.30 9.96
CA PRO A 53 -12.66 -13.96 11.26
C PRO A 53 -11.52 -14.99 11.29
N LEU A 54 -11.25 -15.66 10.16
CA LEU A 54 -10.12 -16.60 10.06
C LEU A 54 -8.77 -15.88 10.12
N ILE A 55 -8.69 -14.67 9.54
CA ILE A 55 -7.50 -13.82 9.58
C ILE A 55 -7.29 -13.29 11.00
N GLU A 56 -8.36 -12.85 11.67
CA GLU A 56 -8.30 -12.41 13.07
C GLU A 56 -7.78 -13.51 14.00
N GLN A 57 -8.30 -14.72 13.82
CA GLN A 57 -7.87 -15.89 14.58
C GLN A 57 -6.38 -16.18 14.36
N ALA A 58 -5.94 -16.20 13.10
CA ALA A 58 -4.55 -16.52 12.77
C ALA A 58 -3.57 -15.41 13.19
N ALA A 59 -4.00 -14.15 13.19
CA ALA A 59 -3.21 -13.02 13.66
C ALA A 59 -2.97 -13.06 15.18
N GLY A 60 -3.76 -13.83 15.94
CA GLY A 60 -3.46 -14.11 17.35
C GLY A 60 -3.35 -12.85 18.22
N GLY A 61 -4.04 -11.76 17.85
CA GLY A 61 -4.02 -10.50 18.58
C GLY A 61 -3.18 -9.37 17.96
N ILE A 62 -2.30 -9.64 16.99
CA ILE A 62 -1.50 -8.58 16.37
C ILE A 62 -2.36 -7.69 15.45
N PRO A 63 -2.02 -6.39 15.32
CA PRO A 63 -2.82 -5.47 14.52
C PRO A 63 -3.03 -5.89 13.07
N LEU A 64 -4.25 -5.68 12.59
CA LEU A 64 -4.70 -5.98 11.24
C LEU A 64 -4.90 -4.68 10.44
N VAL A 65 -4.36 -4.66 9.24
CA VAL A 65 -4.60 -3.61 8.25
C VAL A 65 -5.69 -4.11 7.30
N ALA A 66 -6.72 -3.29 7.09
CA ALA A 66 -7.86 -3.58 6.23
C ALA A 66 -7.41 -4.03 4.81
N PRO A 67 -8.31 -4.66 4.03
CA PRO A 67 -8.11 -4.81 2.60
C PRO A 67 -7.81 -3.46 1.93
N ALA A 68 -7.05 -3.49 0.84
CA ALA A 68 -6.72 -2.32 0.02
C ALA A 68 -7.45 -2.39 -1.33
N PRO A 69 -8.69 -1.90 -1.45
CA PRO A 69 -9.33 -1.76 -2.76
C PRO A 69 -8.50 -0.90 -3.70
N ALA A 70 -8.56 -1.21 -5.00
CA ALA A 70 -7.92 -0.40 -6.02
C ALA A 70 -8.53 1.02 -6.05
N ALA A 71 -7.71 1.96 -6.51
CA ALA A 71 -8.02 3.36 -6.80
C ALA A 71 -9.30 3.93 -6.13
N GLN A 72 -9.20 4.29 -4.84
CA GLN A 72 -10.22 5.03 -4.10
C GLN A 72 -11.63 4.43 -4.13
N ASN A 73 -11.78 3.10 -4.21
CA ASN A 73 -13.08 2.44 -4.19
C ASN A 73 -13.71 2.44 -2.76
N PHE A 74 -14.18 3.61 -2.34
CA PHE A 74 -14.87 3.82 -1.07
C PHE A 74 -16.11 2.94 -0.94
N HIS A 75 -16.80 2.63 -2.04
CA HIS A 75 -18.02 1.84 -2.00
C HIS A 75 -17.75 0.40 -1.56
N TRP A 76 -16.71 -0.25 -2.11
CA TRP A 76 -16.31 -1.59 -1.67
C TRP A 76 -15.92 -1.58 -0.18
N LEU A 77 -15.10 -0.60 0.23
CA LEU A 77 -14.62 -0.49 1.61
C LEU A 77 -15.75 -0.20 2.60
N ASP A 78 -16.70 0.66 2.24
CA ASP A 78 -17.89 0.95 3.04
C ASP A 78 -18.70 -0.32 3.30
N GLN A 79 -18.96 -1.10 2.24
CA GLN A 79 -19.72 -2.34 2.36
C GLN A 79 -18.98 -3.37 3.22
N PHE A 80 -17.68 -3.52 3.02
CA PHE A 80 -16.86 -4.44 3.81
C PHE A 80 -16.88 -4.05 5.29
N LEU A 81 -16.60 -2.78 5.62
CA LEU A 81 -16.59 -2.31 7.00
C LEU A 81 -17.98 -2.37 7.66
N HIS A 82 -19.05 -2.17 6.89
CA HIS A 82 -20.42 -2.35 7.38
C HIS A 82 -20.73 -3.82 7.73
N LEU A 83 -20.33 -4.75 6.87
CA LEU A 83 -20.53 -6.19 7.09
C LEU A 83 -19.64 -6.70 8.24
N CYS A 84 -18.41 -6.19 8.34
CA CYS A 84 -17.43 -6.51 9.37
C CYS A 84 -17.58 -5.63 10.63
N HIS A 85 -18.80 -5.27 11.03
CA HIS A 85 -19.07 -4.37 12.17
C HIS A 85 -18.52 -4.88 13.53
N ASN A 86 -18.31 -6.19 13.68
CA ASN A 86 -17.71 -6.81 14.87
C ASN A 86 -16.26 -7.27 14.65
N CYS A 87 -15.67 -6.99 13.49
CA CYS A 87 -14.30 -7.38 13.18
C CYS A 87 -13.29 -6.39 13.78
N ARG A 88 -12.13 -6.90 14.19
CA ARG A 88 -10.97 -6.06 14.47
C ARG A 88 -10.32 -5.64 13.16
N ILE A 89 -10.28 -4.33 12.96
CA ILE A 89 -9.56 -3.66 11.89
C ILE A 89 -8.86 -2.46 12.53
N ASP A 90 -7.53 -2.54 12.64
CA ASP A 90 -6.74 -1.59 13.42
C ASP A 90 -6.28 -0.40 12.55
N TYR A 91 -5.96 -0.67 11.29
CA TYR A 91 -5.52 0.32 10.31
C TYR A 91 -6.26 0.16 8.97
N LEU A 92 -6.26 1.20 8.15
CA LEU A 92 -6.66 1.11 6.74
C LEU A 92 -5.45 0.87 5.85
N ALA A 93 -5.63 0.17 4.75
CA ALA A 93 -4.67 0.15 3.65
C ALA A 93 -5.19 0.99 2.48
N ALA A 94 -4.27 1.58 1.72
CA ALA A 94 -4.58 2.38 0.55
C ALA A 94 -3.51 2.20 -0.53
N HIS A 95 -3.95 2.12 -1.78
CA HIS A 95 -3.09 2.29 -2.96
C HIS A 95 -3.39 3.65 -3.60
N ALA A 96 -2.35 4.39 -4.00
CA ALA A 96 -2.53 5.71 -4.62
C ALA A 96 -1.54 5.94 -5.76
N TYR A 97 -2.04 5.91 -6.99
CA TYR A 97 -1.24 6.16 -8.19
C TYR A 97 -1.66 7.47 -8.84
N SER A 98 -0.85 8.51 -8.64
CA SER A 98 -0.98 9.82 -9.27
C SER A 98 0.39 10.50 -9.29
N CYS A 99 0.62 11.34 -10.29
CA CYS A 99 1.83 12.17 -10.38
C CYS A 99 1.71 13.46 -9.57
N ASN A 100 0.57 13.68 -8.91
CA ASN A 100 0.27 14.85 -8.10
C ASN A 100 0.20 14.46 -6.62
N ALA A 101 1.12 14.99 -5.82
CA ALA A 101 1.19 14.72 -4.38
C ALA A 101 -0.08 15.18 -3.65
N ASP A 102 -0.67 16.31 -4.05
CA ASP A 102 -1.87 16.86 -3.39
C ASP A 102 -3.09 15.97 -3.60
N GLU A 103 -3.21 15.30 -4.76
CA GLU A 103 -4.29 14.35 -5.03
C GLU A 103 -4.18 13.12 -4.12
N ILE A 104 -2.97 12.61 -3.93
CA ILE A 104 -2.71 11.49 -3.02
C ILE A 104 -3.03 11.90 -1.58
N MET A 105 -2.54 13.05 -1.13
CA MET A 105 -2.81 13.54 0.22
C MET A 105 -4.30 13.82 0.47
N ALA A 106 -5.00 14.38 -0.52
CA ALA A 106 -6.44 14.61 -0.44
C ALA A 106 -7.23 13.30 -0.33
N TYR A 107 -6.80 12.25 -1.04
CA TYR A 107 -7.39 10.92 -0.90
C TYR A 107 -7.19 10.33 0.50
N LEU A 108 -5.96 10.36 1.02
CA LEU A 108 -5.66 9.88 2.37
C LEU A 108 -6.44 10.64 3.45
N GLN A 109 -6.55 11.97 3.31
CA GLN A 109 -7.35 12.78 4.22
C GLN A 109 -8.83 12.40 4.18
N LYS A 110 -9.39 12.09 2.99
CA LYS A 110 -10.79 11.62 2.86
C LYS A 110 -10.99 10.27 3.55
N LEU A 111 -10.06 9.33 3.40
CA LEU A 111 -10.10 8.05 4.13
C LEU A 111 -10.11 8.27 5.64
N TYR A 112 -9.18 9.10 6.14
CA TYR A 112 -9.08 9.37 7.57
C TYR A 112 -10.33 10.07 8.11
N ASN A 113 -10.86 11.07 7.40
CA ASN A 113 -12.06 11.79 7.81
C ASN A 113 -13.31 10.89 7.82
N ARG A 114 -13.34 9.87 6.95
CA ARG A 114 -14.50 8.97 6.83
C ARG A 114 -14.49 7.86 7.87
N TYR A 115 -13.33 7.30 8.18
CA TYR A 115 -13.22 6.07 8.98
C TYR A 115 -12.43 6.24 10.28
N HIS A 116 -11.76 7.38 10.49
CA HIS A 116 -11.02 7.73 11.70
C HIS A 116 -9.98 6.68 12.16
N LYS A 117 -9.35 6.01 11.20
CA LYS A 117 -8.26 5.05 11.41
C LYS A 117 -7.00 5.51 10.69
N GLN A 118 -5.85 5.32 11.31
CA GLN A 118 -4.57 5.61 10.65
C GLN A 118 -4.38 4.71 9.43
N ILE A 119 -3.63 5.21 8.45
CA ILE A 119 -3.55 4.65 7.10
C ILE A 119 -2.15 4.12 6.81
N TRP A 120 -2.09 2.95 6.20
CA TRP A 120 -0.93 2.43 5.51
C TRP A 120 -1.09 2.71 4.02
N LEU A 121 -0.26 3.58 3.45
CA LEU A 121 -0.17 3.75 2.00
C LEU A 121 0.73 2.64 1.44
N THR A 122 0.15 1.46 1.21
CA THR A 122 0.90 0.22 0.91
C THR A 122 1.48 0.18 -0.50
N GLU A 123 0.91 0.96 -1.42
CA GLU A 123 1.47 1.17 -2.76
C GLU A 123 1.22 2.60 -3.24
N PHE A 124 2.25 3.24 -3.80
CA PHE A 124 2.09 4.52 -4.50
C PHE A 124 3.18 4.76 -5.53
N GLY A 125 2.87 5.61 -6.50
CA GLY A 125 3.79 6.05 -7.55
C GLY A 125 3.09 6.86 -8.63
N CYS A 126 3.85 7.37 -9.60
CA CYS A 126 3.31 8.08 -10.76
C CYS A 126 3.18 7.07 -11.92
N PRO A 127 1.96 6.70 -12.35
CA PRO A 127 1.76 5.58 -13.27
C PRO A 127 2.03 5.94 -14.74
N TYR A 128 1.92 4.93 -15.62
CA TYR A 128 1.99 5.07 -17.08
C TYR A 128 3.33 5.61 -17.59
N MET A 129 3.30 6.52 -18.58
CA MET A 129 4.48 7.01 -19.31
C MET A 129 5.33 8.03 -18.54
N ALA A 130 5.17 8.10 -17.23
CA ALA A 130 5.96 8.96 -16.37
C ALA A 130 7.45 8.60 -16.41
N ASP A 131 8.29 9.58 -16.67
CA ASP A 131 9.75 9.45 -16.64
C ASP A 131 10.29 9.43 -15.20
N GLU A 132 11.57 9.12 -15.06
CA GLU A 132 12.25 9.08 -13.75
C GLU A 132 12.18 10.45 -13.03
N ASP A 133 12.24 11.56 -13.78
CA ASP A 133 12.12 12.90 -13.19
C ASP A 133 10.72 13.16 -12.62
N SER A 134 9.66 12.62 -13.22
CA SER A 134 8.30 12.69 -12.68
C SER A 134 8.16 11.88 -11.40
N GLN A 135 8.79 10.70 -11.32
CA GLN A 135 8.83 9.91 -10.08
C GLN A 135 9.55 10.66 -8.97
N LEU A 136 10.70 11.26 -9.29
CA LEU A 136 11.49 12.00 -8.31
C LEU A 136 10.76 13.25 -7.82
N ARG A 137 10.11 14.01 -8.71
CA ARG A 137 9.26 15.15 -8.33
C ARG A 137 8.14 14.74 -7.39
N LEU A 138 7.49 13.60 -7.68
CA LEU A 138 6.45 13.07 -6.81
C LEU A 138 7.02 12.75 -5.42
N MET A 139 8.14 12.03 -5.33
CA MET A 139 8.74 11.72 -4.03
C MET A 139 9.16 12.97 -3.26
N GLN A 140 9.80 13.94 -3.93
CA GLN A 140 10.22 15.20 -3.32
C GLN A 140 9.07 15.99 -2.72
N ALA A 141 7.90 15.98 -3.36
CA ALA A 141 6.71 16.65 -2.86
C ALA A 141 5.96 15.82 -1.81
N LEU A 142 5.77 14.52 -2.05
CA LEU A 142 4.87 13.67 -1.28
C LEU A 142 5.49 13.15 0.03
N LEU A 143 6.76 12.72 0.04
CA LEU A 143 7.33 12.11 1.24
C LEU A 143 7.31 13.05 2.47
N PRO A 144 7.66 14.35 2.36
CA PRO A 144 7.53 15.27 3.49
C PRO A 144 6.09 15.43 3.98
N MET A 145 5.10 15.39 3.07
CA MET A 145 3.68 15.47 3.44
C MET A 145 3.22 14.21 4.18
N LEU A 146 3.67 13.03 3.74
CA LEU A 146 3.36 11.76 4.41
C LEU A 146 3.95 11.71 5.82
N GLU A 147 5.20 12.17 6.01
CA GLU A 147 5.85 12.24 7.33
C GLU A 147 5.18 13.23 8.29
N ALA A 148 4.65 14.35 7.76
CA ALA A 148 3.96 15.35 8.58
C ALA A 148 2.52 14.95 8.94
N ALA A 149 1.91 14.01 8.21
CA ALA A 149 0.53 13.62 8.38
C ALA A 149 0.35 12.60 9.51
N ASN A 150 -0.19 13.03 10.65
CA ASN A 150 -0.46 12.16 11.81
C ASN A 150 -1.44 10.99 11.55
N TYR A 151 -2.19 11.05 10.45
CA TYR A 151 -3.11 10.00 10.02
C TYR A 151 -2.46 8.97 9.08
N VAL A 152 -1.22 9.20 8.63
CA VAL A 152 -0.43 8.21 7.88
C VAL A 152 0.47 7.49 8.88
N PHE A 153 0.30 6.17 9.00
CA PHE A 153 1.12 5.34 9.89
C PHE A 153 2.39 4.86 9.20
N ARG A 154 2.27 4.39 7.95
CA ARG A 154 3.36 3.88 7.11
C ARG A 154 3.06 4.10 5.63
N TYR A 155 4.10 4.10 4.80
CA TYR A 155 3.98 4.15 3.35
C TYR A 155 5.05 3.26 2.68
N SER A 156 4.78 2.80 1.45
CA SER A 156 5.70 1.97 0.67
C SER A 156 5.64 2.31 -0.81
N TRP A 157 6.75 2.79 -1.37
CA TRP A 157 6.87 3.09 -2.79
C TRP A 157 6.72 1.83 -3.65
N PHE A 158 5.96 1.95 -4.75
CA PHE A 158 5.86 0.92 -5.77
C PHE A 158 6.78 1.29 -6.95
N MET A 159 7.91 0.59 -7.18
CA MET A 159 8.36 -0.62 -6.49
C MET A 159 9.88 -0.80 -6.48
N ALA A 160 10.34 -1.74 -5.65
CA ALA A 160 11.76 -2.07 -5.51
C ALA A 160 12.44 -2.40 -6.85
N ARG A 161 11.79 -3.16 -7.73
CA ARG A 161 12.36 -3.57 -9.02
C ARG A 161 11.30 -3.84 -10.08
N VAL A 162 11.39 -3.15 -11.21
CA VAL A 162 10.59 -3.42 -12.41
C VAL A 162 11.51 -4.07 -13.46
N LYS A 163 11.19 -5.30 -13.88
CA LYS A 163 12.03 -6.03 -14.85
C LYS A 163 11.71 -5.66 -16.29
N ASP A 164 10.43 -5.66 -16.62
CA ASP A 164 9.87 -5.25 -17.90
C ASP A 164 8.64 -4.39 -17.62
N ASP A 165 8.24 -3.54 -18.57
CA ASP A 165 7.02 -2.75 -18.43
C ASP A 165 5.84 -3.71 -18.17
N ALA A 166 5.18 -3.53 -17.02
CA ALA A 166 4.18 -4.45 -16.51
C ALA A 166 2.79 -3.81 -16.51
N VAL A 167 1.76 -4.65 -16.40
CA VAL A 167 0.36 -4.21 -16.25
C VAL A 167 -0.05 -3.23 -17.37
N GLY A 168 0.19 -3.61 -18.62
CA GLY A 168 -0.15 -2.77 -19.79
C GLY A 168 0.59 -1.43 -19.85
N GLY A 169 1.74 -1.31 -19.18
CA GLY A 169 2.52 -0.08 -19.09
C GLY A 169 2.13 0.84 -17.93
N PHE A 170 1.21 0.41 -17.06
CA PHE A 170 0.87 1.14 -15.82
C PHE A 170 2.08 1.25 -14.89
N VAL A 171 2.87 0.19 -14.79
CA VAL A 171 4.14 0.16 -14.04
C VAL A 171 5.29 0.13 -15.04
N ARG A 172 6.19 1.11 -14.93
CA ARG A 172 7.34 1.23 -15.83
C ARG A 172 8.67 1.19 -15.09
N THR A 173 9.72 0.87 -15.83
CA THR A 173 11.10 0.83 -15.32
C THR A 173 11.56 2.13 -14.66
N SER A 174 10.97 3.27 -15.02
CA SER A 174 11.21 4.57 -14.36
C SER A 174 10.81 4.60 -12.88
N MET A 175 9.91 3.73 -12.43
CA MET A 175 9.48 3.61 -11.03
C MET A 175 10.44 2.75 -10.17
N SER A 176 11.41 2.09 -10.80
CA SER A 176 12.25 1.08 -10.16
C SER A 176 13.28 1.70 -9.20
N LEU A 177 13.28 1.29 -7.93
CA LEU A 177 14.32 1.70 -6.97
C LEU A 177 15.67 1.02 -7.21
N LEU A 178 15.68 -0.13 -7.88
CA LEU A 178 16.89 -0.91 -8.20
C LEU A 178 17.02 -1.08 -9.71
N PHE A 179 18.25 -1.08 -10.23
CA PHE A 179 18.50 -1.37 -11.64
C PHE A 179 18.11 -2.80 -11.98
N ARG A 180 17.39 -3.03 -13.09
CA ARG A 180 16.80 -4.31 -13.56
C ARG A 180 17.45 -5.61 -13.03
N ASP A 181 18.75 -5.80 -13.27
CA ASP A 181 19.48 -7.03 -12.94
C ASP A 181 20.63 -6.82 -11.93
N SER A 182 20.56 -5.73 -11.16
CA SER A 182 21.60 -5.36 -10.19
C SER A 182 21.01 -5.02 -8.81
N PRO A 183 21.70 -5.35 -7.69
CA PRO A 183 21.34 -4.86 -6.36
C PRO A 183 21.61 -3.37 -6.15
N THR A 184 22.18 -2.68 -7.13
CA THR A 184 22.47 -1.24 -7.08
C THR A 184 21.18 -0.42 -7.15
N LEU A 185 21.08 0.59 -6.27
CA LEU A 185 20.00 1.58 -6.27
C LEU A 185 20.07 2.45 -7.54
N THR A 186 18.90 2.78 -8.09
CA THR A 186 18.76 3.84 -9.09
C THR A 186 18.86 5.22 -8.41
N ARG A 187 18.82 6.31 -9.19
CA ARG A 187 18.71 7.66 -8.62
C ARG A 187 17.46 7.78 -7.72
N LEU A 188 16.35 7.20 -8.17
CA LEU A 188 15.11 7.12 -7.39
C LEU A 188 15.28 6.29 -6.11
N GLY A 189 15.98 5.15 -6.21
CA GLY A 189 16.33 4.30 -5.07
C GLY A 189 17.15 5.00 -4.00
N HIS A 190 18.19 5.73 -4.42
CA HIS A 190 19.00 6.55 -3.52
C HIS A 190 18.16 7.60 -2.81
N PHE A 191 17.34 8.35 -3.56
CA PHE A 191 16.47 9.37 -2.96
C PHE A 191 15.52 8.78 -1.91
N TYR A 192 14.81 7.70 -2.24
CA TYR A 192 13.84 7.10 -1.32
C TYR A 192 14.51 6.49 -0.07
N ASN A 193 15.67 5.84 -0.24
CA ASN A 193 16.37 5.15 0.85
C ASN A 193 17.10 6.11 1.81
N GLU A 194 17.54 7.26 1.31
CA GLU A 194 18.31 8.25 2.07
C GLU A 194 17.42 9.39 2.61
N PHE A 195 16.14 9.44 2.23
CA PHE A 195 15.19 10.44 2.71
C PHE A 195 15.10 10.43 4.25
N GLN A 196 15.27 11.61 4.85
CA GLN A 196 15.18 11.83 6.29
C GLN A 196 14.07 12.86 6.57
N PRO A 197 13.07 12.52 7.39
CA PRO A 197 12.04 13.47 7.79
C PRO A 197 12.65 14.68 8.50
N GLY A 198 12.27 15.90 8.12
CA GLY A 198 12.69 17.12 8.83
C GLY A 198 13.99 17.79 8.37
N HIS A 199 14.73 17.22 7.40
CA HIS A 199 15.78 17.95 6.68
C HIS A 199 15.20 18.57 5.41
N GLY A 200 14.40 19.63 5.60
CA GLY A 200 13.82 20.41 4.51
C GLY A 200 14.89 21.06 3.62
N SER A 201 14.63 21.00 2.31
CA SER A 201 15.26 21.77 1.23
C SER A 201 16.78 21.62 1.07
N VAL A 202 17.21 20.81 0.10
CA VAL A 202 18.42 21.14 -0.66
C VAL A 202 18.09 22.40 -1.47
N PRO A 203 18.85 23.51 -1.35
CA PRO A 203 18.64 24.66 -2.22
C PRO A 203 18.89 24.23 -3.65
N VAL A 204 17.94 24.52 -4.54
CA VAL A 204 18.21 24.54 -5.97
C VAL A 204 19.07 25.79 -6.21
N GLY A 205 20.39 25.60 -6.19
CA GLY A 205 21.37 26.56 -6.67
C GLY A 205 21.64 26.36 -8.15
#